data_AF-A0A523G9X7-F1
#
_entry.id   AF-A0A523G9X7-F1
#
_cell.length_a   1.000
_cell.length_b   1.000
_cell.length_c   1.000
_cell.angle_alpha   90.00
_cell.angle_beta   90.00
_cell.angle_gamma   90.00
#
_symmetry.space_group_name_H-M   'P 1'
#
loop_
_entity.id
_entity.type
_entity.pdbx_description
1 polymer ?
#
loop_
_entity_poly.entity_id
_entity_poly.type
_entity_poly.pdbx_seq_one_letter_code
_entity_poly.pdbx_strand_id
1 'polypeptide(L)'
;MQNVPQNLHRIQGVNHLNKVLDYAPLVEDEGRATVHLSPEDWHVVMDTLFHMKTPKEELPDAISEFELTNDGRTIQLTTSDMVIDVEQI
;
A
#
# COMPACT_ATOMS: atom_id res chain seq x y z
N MET A 1 2.93 -22.47 -2.34
CA MET A 1 2.95 -21.43 -1.29
C MET A 1 4.40 -21.11 -1.00
N GLN A 2 4.90 -19.95 -1.42
CA GLN A 2 6.25 -19.54 -1.08
C GLN A 2 6.30 -19.24 0.43
N ASN A 3 7.18 -19.94 1.15
CA ASN A 3 7.37 -19.79 2.58
C ASN A 3 8.38 -18.66 2.82
N VAL A 4 8.00 -17.43 2.46
CA VAL A 4 8.79 -16.24 2.76
C VAL A 4 8.72 -16.03 4.27
N PRO A 5 9.86 -15.92 4.97
CA PRO A 5 9.85 -15.56 6.38
C PRO A 5 8.98 -14.32 6.60
N GLN A 6 8.02 -14.39 7.52
CA GLN A 6 7.01 -13.35 7.75
C GLN A 6 7.65 -11.95 7.89
N ASN A 7 8.84 -11.87 8.48
CA ASN A 7 9.58 -10.63 8.61
C ASN A 7 10.04 -10.04 7.25
N LEU A 8 10.51 -10.87 6.32
CA LEU A 8 10.95 -10.40 4.99
C LEU A 8 9.77 -9.90 4.14
N HIS A 9 8.65 -10.61 4.15
CA HIS A 9 7.46 -10.20 3.41
C HIS A 9 6.92 -8.85 3.91
N ARG A 10 6.91 -8.66 5.24
CA ARG A 10 6.49 -7.40 5.87
C ARG A 10 7.42 -6.24 5.51
N ILE A 11 8.74 -6.45 5.56
CA ILE A 11 9.73 -5.46 5.13
C ILE A 11 9.52 -5.08 3.67
N GLN A 12 9.25 -6.07 2.80
CA GLN A 12 8.94 -5.81 1.39
C GLN A 12 7.67 -4.97 1.24
N GLY A 13 6.58 -5.30 1.94
CA GLY A 13 5.35 -4.52 1.91
C GLY A 13 5.54 -3.07 2.34
N VAL A 14 6.26 -2.83 3.44
CA VAL A 14 6.60 -1.46 3.89
C VAL A 14 7.44 -0.73 2.83
N ASN A 15 8.39 -1.40 2.20
CA ASN A 15 9.17 -0.81 1.11
C ASN A 15 8.31 -0.46 -0.12
N HIS A 16 7.32 -1.28 -0.48
CA HIS A 16 6.39 -0.97 -1.57
C HIS A 16 5.49 0.20 -1.20
N LEU A 17 4.99 0.27 0.04
CA LEU A 17 4.21 1.41 0.53
C LEU A 17 5.00 2.72 0.45
N ASN A 18 6.27 2.73 0.86
CA ASN A 18 7.11 3.92 0.72
C ASN A 18 7.28 4.34 -0.74
N LYS A 19 7.47 3.40 -1.67
CA LYS A 19 7.53 3.72 -3.11
C LYS A 19 6.23 4.27 -3.66
N VAL A 20 5.09 3.75 -3.20
CA VAL A 20 3.75 4.30 -3.55
C VAL A 20 3.64 5.74 -3.08
N LEU A 21 4.02 6.02 -1.83
CA LEU A 21 3.99 7.37 -1.26
C LEU A 21 4.94 8.34 -1.98
N ASP A 22 6.13 7.88 -2.37
CA ASP A 22 7.08 8.69 -3.13
C ASP A 22 6.59 9.01 -4.55
N TYR A 23 5.82 8.09 -5.16
CA TYR A 23 5.34 8.23 -6.52
C TYR A 23 4.00 8.99 -6.62
N ALA A 24 3.12 8.84 -5.62
CA ALA A 24 1.77 9.42 -5.64
C ALA A 24 1.73 10.92 -5.95
N PRO A 25 2.60 11.80 -5.39
CA PRO A 25 2.61 13.22 -5.71
C PRO A 25 2.93 13.54 -7.17
N LEU A 26 3.54 12.62 -7.92
CA LEU A 26 3.89 12.82 -9.33
C LEU A 26 2.72 12.56 -10.28
N VAL A 27 1.69 11.87 -9.79
CA VAL A 27 0.49 11.48 -10.55
C VAL A 27 -0.80 11.96 -9.88
N GLU A 28 -0.66 12.83 -8.88
CA GLU A 28 -1.78 13.43 -8.17
C GLU A 28 -2.54 14.41 -9.07
N ASP A 29 -3.86 14.33 -8.98
CA ASP A 29 -4.82 15.23 -9.63
C ASP A 29 -5.97 15.52 -8.65
N GLU A 30 -6.15 16.80 -8.31
CA GLU A 30 -7.19 17.32 -7.41
C GLU A 30 -7.32 16.60 -6.04
N GLY A 31 -6.19 16.29 -5.40
CA GLY A 31 -6.09 15.65 -4.09
C GLY A 31 -6.23 14.13 -4.15
N ARG A 32 -6.13 13.51 -5.33
CA ARG A 32 -6.21 12.07 -5.50
C ARG A 32 -5.15 11.55 -6.47
N ALA A 33 -4.55 10.41 -6.13
CA ALA A 33 -3.55 9.75 -6.97
C ALA A 33 -3.94 8.30 -7.22
N THR A 34 -3.63 7.76 -8.41
CA THR A 34 -3.75 6.34 -8.70
C THR A 34 -2.39 5.76 -9.05
N VAL A 35 -1.92 4.83 -8.22
CA VAL A 35 -0.62 4.17 -8.39
C VAL A 35 -0.84 2.72 -8.74
N HIS A 36 -0.20 2.26 -9.82
CA HIS A 36 -0.30 0.88 -10.24
C HIS A 36 0.95 0.10 -9.83
N LEU A 37 0.72 -1.08 -9.26
CA LEU A 37 1.76 -2.03 -8.88
C LEU A 37 1.68 -3.28 -9.77
N SER A 38 2.78 -4.03 -9.83
CA SER A 38 2.68 -5.40 -10.34
C SER A 38 1.73 -6.22 -9.45
N PRO A 39 1.06 -7.27 -9.98
CA PRO A 39 0.18 -8.10 -9.18
C PRO A 39 0.88 -8.69 -7.95
N GLU A 40 2.15 -9.07 -8.07
CA GLU A 40 2.95 -9.60 -6.96
C GLU A 40 3.17 -8.55 -5.86
N ASP A 41 3.62 -7.35 -6.23
CA ASP A 41 3.87 -6.26 -5.28
C ASP A 41 2.58 -5.80 -4.61
N TRP A 42 1.48 -5.74 -5.36
CA TRP A 42 0.16 -5.41 -4.84
C TRP A 42 -0.28 -6.42 -3.78
N HIS A 43 -0.10 -7.72 -4.04
CA HIS A 43 -0.43 -8.76 -3.06
C HIS A 43 0.42 -8.65 -1.80
N VAL A 44 1.71 -8.30 -1.94
CA VAL A 44 2.59 -8.07 -0.78
C VAL A 44 2.10 -6.90 0.07
N VAL A 45 1.67 -5.79 -0.55
CA VAL A 45 1.09 -4.65 0.17
C VAL A 45 -0.22 -5.04 0.85
N MET A 46 -1.11 -5.74 0.14
CA MET A 46 -2.39 -6.21 0.64
C MET A 46 -2.22 -7.12 1.87
N ASP A 47 -1.34 -8.13 1.79
CA ASP A 47 -1.07 -9.04 2.90
C ASP A 47 -0.47 -8.28 4.09
N THR A 48 0.46 -7.35 3.84
CA THR A 48 1.10 -6.54 4.87
C THR A 48 0.09 -5.69 5.64
N LEU A 49 -0.85 -5.05 4.96
CA LEU A 49 -1.85 -4.19 5.58
C LEU A 49 -2.98 -4.98 6.26
N PHE A 50 -3.46 -6.06 5.66
CA PHE A 50 -4.72 -6.68 6.06
C PHE A 50 -4.59 -8.08 6.69
N HIS A 51 -3.52 -8.83 6.41
CA HIS A 51 -3.42 -10.24 6.82
C HIS A 51 -2.30 -10.54 7.83
N MET A 52 -1.26 -9.71 7.88
CA MET A 52 -0.06 -9.99 8.67
C MET A 52 -0.08 -9.41 10.09
N LYS A 53 -1.12 -8.64 10.45
CA LYS A 53 -1.18 -7.89 11.72
C LYS A 53 0.06 -7.03 11.93
N THR A 54 0.50 -6.36 10.87
CA THR A 54 1.66 -5.47 10.90
C THR A 54 1.43 -4.36 11.94
N PRO A 55 2.34 -4.17 12.91
CA PRO A 55 2.20 -3.11 13.89
C PRO A 55 2.16 -1.74 13.21
N LYS A 56 1.35 -0.82 13.73
CA LYS A 56 1.16 0.50 13.10
C LYS A 56 2.47 1.30 13.06
N GLU A 57 3.31 1.13 14.07
CA GLU A 57 4.65 1.73 14.18
C GLU A 57 5.65 1.25 13.11
N GLU A 58 5.33 0.19 12.37
CA GLU A 58 6.15 -0.26 11.24
C GLU A 58 5.63 0.22 9.88
N LEU A 59 4.38 0.71 9.83
CA LEU A 59 3.82 1.28 8.62
C LEU A 59 4.37 2.71 8.42
N PRO A 60 4.43 3.21 7.17
CA PRO A 60 4.83 4.59 6.94
C PRO A 60 3.94 5.60 7.68
N ASP A 61 4.56 6.53 8.41
CA ASP A 61 3.89 7.54 9.23
C ASP A 61 2.91 8.43 8.44
N ALA A 62 3.12 8.56 7.13
CA ALA A 62 2.26 9.36 6.24
C ALA A 62 0.87 8.75 6.04
N ILE A 63 0.70 7.44 6.29
CA ILE A 63 -0.58 6.75 6.13
C ILE A 63 -1.39 6.90 7.42
N SER A 64 -2.44 7.72 7.37
CA SER A 64 -3.34 7.91 8.50
C SER A 64 -4.36 6.77 8.60
N GLU A 65 -4.91 6.37 7.46
CA GLU A 65 -5.94 5.35 7.31
C GLU A 65 -5.71 4.53 6.03
N PHE A 66 -6.22 3.30 6.01
CA PHE A 66 -6.21 2.45 4.82
C PHE A 66 -7.41 1.52 4.82
N GLU A 67 -7.95 1.25 3.63
CA GLU A 67 -9.06 0.32 3.45
C GLU A 67 -9.02 -0.39 2.09
N LEU A 68 -9.81 -1.47 1.96
CA LEU A 68 -10.06 -2.11 0.68
C LEU A 68 -11.37 -1.59 0.10
N THR A 69 -11.31 -1.04 -1.10
CA THR A 69 -12.48 -0.54 -1.85
C THR A 69 -12.63 -1.33 -3.14
N ASN A 70 -13.65 -0.99 -3.94
CA ASN A 70 -13.86 -1.56 -5.27
C ASN A 70 -13.87 -3.11 -5.27
N ASP A 71 -14.69 -3.69 -4.39
CA ASP A 71 -14.80 -5.14 -4.17
C ASP A 71 -13.45 -5.84 -3.86
N GLY A 72 -12.56 -5.13 -3.17
CA GLY A 72 -11.26 -5.64 -2.74
C GLY A 72 -10.17 -5.58 -3.82
N ARG A 73 -10.38 -4.80 -4.88
CA ARG A 73 -9.42 -4.65 -5.99
C ARG A 73 -8.53 -3.42 -5.86
N THR A 74 -8.93 -2.47 -5.02
CA THR A 74 -8.22 -1.21 -4.81
C THR A 74 -7.89 -1.08 -3.33
N ILE A 75 -6.62 -0.85 -3.01
CA ILE A 75 -6.18 -0.47 -1.66
C ILE A 75 -6.20 1.06 -1.62
N GLN A 76 -7.08 1.64 -0.82
CA GLN A 76 -7.12 3.08 -0.62
C GLN A 76 -6.25 3.45 0.58
N LEU A 77 -5.32 4.38 0.39
CA LEU A 77 -4.49 4.96 1.44
C LEU A 77 -4.87 6.42 1.62
N THR A 78 -5.13 6.83 2.85
CA THR A 78 -5.38 8.24 3.20
C THR A 78 -4.12 8.82 3.83
N THR A 79 -3.69 9.99 3.34
CA THR A 79 -2.62 10.79 3.94
C THR A 79 -3.18 12.14 4.42
N SER A 80 -2.32 13.02 4.93
CA SER A 80 -2.74 14.40 5.25
C SER A 80 -3.08 15.23 4.01
N ASP A 81 -2.53 14.85 2.85
CA ASP A 81 -2.49 15.71 1.67
C ASP A 81 -3.39 15.19 0.55
N MET A 82 -3.58 13.87 0.44
CA MET A 82 -4.30 13.24 -0.66
C MET A 82 -4.85 11.86 -0.30
N VAL A 83 -5.71 11.34 -1.18
CA VAL A 83 -6.13 9.93 -1.21
C VAL A 83 -5.38 9.21 -2.33
N ILE A 84 -4.80 8.05 -2.03
CA ILE A 84 -4.03 7.25 -2.98
C ILE A 84 -4.73 5.92 -3.20
N ASP A 85 -5.18 5.67 -4.42
CA ASP A 85 -5.69 4.37 -4.83
C ASP A 85 -4.56 3.53 -5.42
N VAL A 86 -4.32 2.37 -4.82
CA VAL A 86 -3.29 1.43 -5.26
C VAL A 86 -3.95 0.25 -5.95
N GLU A 87 -3.67 0.11 -7.25
CA GLU A 87 -4.27 -0.87 -8.13
C GLU A 87 -3.20 -1.79 -8.75
N GLN A 88 -3.64 -2.90 -9.33
CA GLN A 88 -2.78 -3.77 -10.14
C GLN A 88 -2.73 -3.25 -11.58
N ILE A 89 -1.58 -3.38 -12.26
CA ILE A 89 -1.49 -3.16 -13.72
C ILE A 89 -2.26 -4.21 -14.52
#